data_AF-A0A7X4JK14-F1
#
_entry.id   AF-A0A7X4JK14-F1
#
_cell.length_a   1.000
_cell.length_b   1.000
_cell.length_c   1.000
_cell.angle_alpha   90.00
_cell.angle_beta   90.00
_cell.angle_gamma   90.00
#
_symmetry.space_group_name_H-M   'P 1'
#
loop_
_entity.id
_entity.type
_entity.pdbx_description
1 polymer ?
#
loop_
_entity_poly.entity_id
_entity_poly.type
_entity_poly.pdbx_seq_one_letter_code
_entity_poly.pdbx_strand_id
1 'polypeptide(L)'
;MKISRVFDVLVFFMAVLTFSMPFVTFAQQNSIVVEAMGDAETDANKDVNKPLWFGTGCLISGLVFLPLPGWYSCLLPPAGLAGTYFYQPNPPAGRFIGKSAEYVDAYISTYKSKRGSVQAQWASAGCLSTGVITGVAIFAVGVGIGIGAVAALEE
;
A
#
# COMPACT_ATOMS: atom_id res chain seq x y z
N MET A 1 1.02 -68.68 -13.97
CA MET A 1 1.53 -67.51 -14.70
C MET A 1 0.58 -66.28 -14.69
N LYS A 2 -0.43 -66.21 -13.80
CA LYS A 2 -1.40 -65.09 -13.71
C LYS A 2 -1.03 -64.02 -12.66
N ILE A 3 -0.28 -64.38 -11.62
CA ILE A 3 0.06 -63.49 -10.49
C ILE A 3 1.02 -62.35 -10.88
N SER A 4 1.97 -62.60 -11.79
CA SER A 4 2.89 -61.55 -12.29
C SER A 4 2.15 -60.42 -13.03
N ARG A 5 1.17 -60.78 -13.87
CA ARG A 5 0.35 -59.80 -14.61
C ARG A 5 -0.48 -58.89 -13.71
N VAL A 6 -0.98 -59.41 -12.58
CA VAL A 6 -1.76 -58.62 -11.62
C VAL A 6 -0.84 -57.69 -10.82
N PHE A 7 0.36 -58.16 -10.50
CA PHE A 7 1.38 -57.37 -9.81
C PHE A 7 1.84 -56.17 -10.65
N ASP A 8 2.13 -56.37 -11.94
CA ASP A 8 2.55 -55.30 -12.85
C ASP A 8 1.47 -54.19 -12.99
N VAL A 9 0.20 -54.59 -13.06
CA VAL A 9 -0.94 -53.65 -13.12
C VAL A 9 -1.07 -52.87 -11.82
N LEU A 10 -0.91 -53.51 -10.66
CA LEU A 10 -0.93 -52.86 -9.35
C LEU A 10 0.21 -51.85 -9.18
N VAL A 11 1.42 -52.21 -9.62
CA VAL A 11 2.59 -51.33 -9.58
C VAL A 11 2.38 -50.13 -10.51
N PHE A 12 1.86 -50.35 -11.72
CA PHE A 12 1.53 -49.27 -12.64
C PHE A 12 0.48 -48.32 -12.05
N PHE A 13 -0.56 -48.86 -11.41
CA PHE A 13 -1.60 -48.08 -10.75
C PHE A 13 -1.06 -47.26 -9.57
N MET A 14 -0.22 -47.87 -8.72
CA MET A 14 0.47 -47.18 -7.62
C MET A 14 1.42 -46.08 -8.14
N ALA A 15 2.13 -46.33 -9.25
CA ALA A 15 2.99 -45.33 -9.88
C ALA A 15 2.17 -44.14 -10.41
N VAL A 16 1.02 -44.40 -11.06
CA VAL A 16 0.11 -43.36 -11.53
C VAL A 16 -0.47 -42.56 -10.37
N LEU A 17 -0.87 -43.21 -9.27
CA LEU A 17 -1.37 -42.54 -8.06
C LEU A 17 -0.30 -41.66 -7.39
N THR A 18 0.92 -42.16 -7.29
CA THR A 18 2.04 -41.40 -6.69
C THR A 18 2.44 -40.22 -7.59
N PHE A 19 2.34 -40.40 -8.91
CA PHE A 19 2.59 -39.32 -9.87
C PHE A 19 1.48 -38.26 -9.90
N SER A 20 0.25 -38.60 -9.50
CA SER A 20 -0.89 -37.66 -9.51
C SER A 20 -1.00 -36.81 -8.24
N MET A 21 -0.41 -37.23 -7.10
CA MET A 21 -0.39 -36.47 -5.85
C MET A 21 0.21 -35.05 -5.93
N PRO A 22 1.34 -34.80 -6.63
CA PRO A 22 1.91 -33.47 -6.80
C PRO A 22 0.92 -32.48 -7.46
N PHE A 23 0.11 -32.95 -8.40
CA PHE A 23 -0.86 -32.11 -9.10
C PHE A 23 -2.01 -31.67 -8.20
N VAL A 24 -2.45 -32.55 -7.29
CA VAL A 24 -3.47 -32.22 -6.29
C VAL A 24 -2.96 -31.17 -5.31
N THR A 25 -1.71 -31.31 -4.85
CA THR A 25 -1.10 -30.31 -3.96
C THR A 25 -0.92 -28.96 -4.64
N PHE A 26 -0.48 -28.93 -5.91
CA PHE A 26 -0.34 -27.68 -6.68
C PHE A 26 -1.67 -26.93 -6.87
N ALA A 27 -2.77 -27.66 -7.07
CA ALA A 27 -4.10 -27.04 -7.20
C ALA A 27 -4.57 -26.41 -5.88
N GLN A 28 -4.37 -27.09 -4.75
CA GLN A 28 -4.70 -26.54 -3.43
C GLN A 28 -3.83 -25.33 -3.07
N GLN A 29 -2.55 -25.37 -3.45
CA GLN A 29 -1.58 -24.32 -3.16
C GLN A 29 -1.98 -22.99 -3.81
N ASN A 30 -2.38 -23.02 -5.09
CA ASN A 30 -2.85 -21.83 -5.79
C ASN A 30 -4.11 -21.23 -5.17
N SER A 31 -5.08 -22.04 -4.73
CA SER A 31 -6.29 -21.52 -4.09
C SER A 31 -6.00 -20.84 -2.75
N ILE A 32 -5.08 -21.40 -1.95
CA ILE A 32 -4.68 -20.85 -0.65
C ILE A 32 -4.00 -19.49 -0.81
N VAL A 33 -3.13 -19.35 -1.81
CA VAL A 33 -2.43 -18.10 -2.11
C VAL A 33 -3.41 -17.01 -2.55
N VAL A 34 -4.38 -17.34 -3.41
CA VAL A 34 -5.39 -16.37 -3.88
C VAL A 34 -6.28 -15.89 -2.73
N GLU A 35 -6.71 -16.80 -1.84
CA GLU A 35 -7.47 -16.44 -0.64
C GLU A 35 -6.65 -15.50 0.27
N ALA A 36 -5.38 -15.85 0.53
CA ALA A 36 -4.48 -15.04 1.35
C ALA A 36 -4.29 -13.62 0.81
N MET A 37 -4.16 -13.47 -0.52
CA MET A 37 -4.02 -12.17 -1.16
C MET A 37 -5.29 -11.32 -1.03
N GLY A 38 -6.47 -11.90 -1.26
CA GLY A 38 -7.75 -11.18 -1.17
C GLY A 38 -8.07 -10.71 0.26
N ASP A 39 -7.81 -11.57 1.25
CA ASP A 39 -7.97 -11.23 2.66
C ASP A 39 -6.98 -10.11 3.05
N ALA A 40 -5.72 -10.22 2.63
CA ALA A 40 -4.69 -9.23 2.90
C ALA A 40 -5.02 -7.86 2.33
N GLU A 41 -5.54 -7.76 1.11
CA GLU A 41 -5.93 -6.47 0.53
C GLU A 41 -7.10 -5.81 1.26
N THR A 42 -8.09 -6.62 1.64
CA THR A 42 -9.28 -6.15 2.34
C THR A 42 -8.92 -5.62 3.73
N ASP A 43 -8.12 -6.38 4.46
CA ASP A 43 -7.65 -6.02 5.78
C ASP A 43 -6.69 -4.84 5.75
N ALA A 44 -5.77 -4.80 4.78
CA ALA A 44 -4.87 -3.67 4.58
C ALA A 44 -5.63 -2.36 4.45
N ASN A 45 -6.73 -2.35 3.68
CA ASN A 45 -7.56 -1.17 3.49
C ASN A 45 -8.33 -0.76 4.74
N LYS A 46 -8.83 -1.71 5.53
CA LYS A 46 -9.58 -1.45 6.77
C LYS A 46 -8.69 -0.93 7.89
N ASP A 47 -7.50 -1.51 8.01
CA ASP A 47 -6.58 -1.18 9.09
C ASP A 47 -5.90 0.20 8.85
N VAL A 48 -5.98 0.79 7.64
CA VAL A 48 -5.36 2.10 7.33
C VAL A 48 -6.32 3.22 7.67
N ASN A 49 -5.91 4.07 8.62
CA ASN A 49 -6.58 5.33 8.90
C ASN A 49 -6.32 6.35 7.78
N LYS A 50 -7.07 6.26 6.69
CA LYS A 50 -7.02 7.18 5.52
C LYS A 50 -7.04 8.67 5.90
N PRO A 51 -7.93 9.17 6.78
CA PRO A 51 -7.96 10.58 7.14
C PRO A 51 -6.72 11.01 7.94
N LEU A 52 -6.12 10.11 8.72
CA LEU A 52 -4.88 10.39 9.45
C LEU A 52 -3.71 10.59 8.48
N TRP A 53 -3.59 9.75 7.46
CA TRP A 53 -2.55 9.88 6.44
C TRP A 53 -2.78 11.07 5.50
N PHE A 54 -4.04 11.37 5.17
CA PHE A 54 -4.40 12.58 4.45
C PHE A 54 -4.04 13.85 5.25
N GLY A 55 -4.41 13.90 6.54
CA GLY A 55 -4.06 15.00 7.43
C GLY A 55 -2.56 15.14 7.65
N THR A 56 -1.84 14.02 7.72
CA THR A 56 -0.37 14.02 7.80
C THR A 56 0.25 14.64 6.55
N GLY A 57 -0.26 14.30 5.35
CA GLY A 57 0.17 14.94 4.10
C GLY A 57 -0.14 16.44 4.05
N CYS A 58 -1.29 16.86 4.59
CA CYS A 58 -1.71 18.25 4.67
C CYS A 58 -0.85 19.06 5.65
N LEU A 59 -0.70 18.60 6.89
CA LEU A 59 0.01 19.32 7.97
C LEU A 59 1.52 19.38 7.77
N ILE A 60 2.14 18.29 7.27
CA ILE A 60 3.58 18.31 6.96
C ILE A 60 3.84 19.30 5.81
N SER A 61 2.96 19.39 4.81
CA SER A 61 3.10 20.42 3.75
C SER A 61 2.81 21.85 4.26
N GLY A 62 1.88 22.00 5.22
CA GLY A 62 1.55 23.29 5.82
C GLY A 62 2.65 23.87 6.72
N LEU A 63 3.39 23.02 7.45
CA LEU A 63 4.54 23.45 8.26
C LEU A 63 5.77 23.84 7.45
N VAL A 64 5.87 23.41 6.19
CA VAL A 64 6.87 23.91 5.22
C VAL A 64 6.59 25.37 4.83
N PHE A 65 5.38 25.88 5.10
CA PHE A 65 4.96 27.25 4.86
C PHE A 65 4.97 28.14 6.13
N LEU A 66 5.73 27.79 7.17
CA LEU A 66 6.29 28.86 7.99
C LEU A 66 7.27 29.66 7.10
N PRO A 67 7.31 31.00 7.18
CA PRO A 67 8.17 31.83 6.34
C PRO A 67 9.62 31.72 6.84
N LEU A 68 10.22 30.54 6.70
CA LEU A 68 11.65 30.38 6.79
C LEU A 68 12.25 30.82 5.44
N PRO A 69 13.19 31.77 5.45
CA PRO A 69 13.73 32.34 4.23
C PRO A 69 14.66 31.32 3.56
N GLY A 70 14.23 30.71 2.46
CA GLY A 70 15.16 30.02 1.57
C GLY A 70 14.55 28.92 0.70
N TRP A 71 15.22 28.71 -0.43
CA TRP A 71 15.12 27.63 -1.42
C TRP A 71 15.16 26.18 -0.88
N TYR A 72 15.17 25.99 0.44
CA TYR A 72 15.31 24.70 1.12
C TYR A 72 13.96 23.98 1.38
N SER A 73 12.84 24.68 1.26
CA SER A 73 11.49 24.12 1.46
C SER A 73 11.03 23.22 0.29
N CYS A 74 11.57 23.40 -0.91
CA CYS A 74 11.25 22.60 -2.09
C CYS A 74 12.15 21.36 -2.26
N LEU A 75 13.24 21.26 -1.48
CA LEU A 75 14.30 20.26 -1.67
C LEU A 75 14.32 19.16 -0.59
N LEU A 76 13.46 19.27 0.43
CA LEU A 76 13.16 18.16 1.31
C LEU A 76 12.03 17.35 0.64
N PRO A 77 12.34 16.26 -0.10
CA PRO A 77 11.29 15.32 -0.45
C PRO A 77 10.55 14.96 0.83
N PRO A 78 9.22 14.75 0.78
CA PRO A 78 8.41 14.53 1.96
C PRO A 78 9.01 13.37 2.77
N ALA A 79 9.77 13.69 3.82
CA ALA A 79 10.36 12.69 4.70
C ALA A 79 9.26 11.80 5.32
N GLY A 80 8.02 12.31 5.40
CA GLY A 80 6.83 11.55 5.73
C GLY A 80 6.41 10.50 4.69
N LEU A 81 6.67 10.69 3.39
CA LEU A 81 6.38 9.70 2.34
C LEU A 81 7.43 8.58 2.33
N ALA A 82 8.71 8.89 2.59
CA ALA A 82 9.72 7.85 2.79
C ALA A 82 9.43 7.07 4.09
N GLY A 83 9.18 7.77 5.21
CA GLY A 83 8.89 7.16 6.50
C GLY A 83 7.65 6.25 6.49
N THR A 84 6.61 6.58 5.73
CA THR A 84 5.42 5.72 5.56
C THR A 84 5.71 4.45 4.78
N TYR A 85 6.54 4.53 3.73
CA TYR A 85 6.90 3.35 2.95
C TYR A 85 7.78 2.38 3.77
N PHE A 86 8.65 2.91 4.65
CA PHE A 86 9.49 2.11 5.54
C PHE A 86 8.76 1.62 6.79
N TYR A 87 7.73 2.32 7.27
CA TYR A 87 6.93 1.89 8.41
C TYR A 87 5.87 0.87 7.97
N GLN A 88 6.28 -0.40 7.92
CA GLN A 88 5.39 -1.54 7.69
C GLN A 88 4.90 -2.09 9.03
N PRO A 89 3.71 -1.70 9.52
CA PRO A 89 3.18 -2.28 10.75
C PRO A 89 2.94 -3.77 10.53
N ASN A 90 3.46 -4.57 11.47
CA ASN A 90 3.30 -6.01 11.41
C ASN A 90 1.81 -6.35 11.58
N PRO A 91 1.23 -7.23 10.73
CA PRO A 91 -0.17 -7.62 10.87
C PRO A 91 -0.43 -8.32 12.22
N PRO A 92 -1.64 -8.21 12.78
CA PRO A 92 -1.97 -8.78 14.10
C PRO A 92 -1.79 -10.31 14.10
N ALA A 93 -1.00 -10.83 15.05
CA ALA A 93 -0.67 -12.26 15.12
C ALA A 93 -1.90 -13.18 15.29
N GLY A 94 -3.01 -12.65 15.83
CA GLY A 94 -4.26 -13.40 15.99
C GLY A 94 -4.90 -13.87 14.67
N ARG A 95 -4.55 -13.25 13.53
CA ARG A 95 -5.10 -13.63 12.21
C ARG A 95 -4.43 -14.87 11.61
N PHE A 96 -3.35 -15.36 12.21
CA PHE A 96 -2.57 -16.49 11.68
C PHE A 96 -2.79 -17.81 12.43
N ILE A 97 -3.67 -17.83 13.44
CA ILE A 97 -3.94 -19.04 14.21
C ILE A 97 -4.67 -20.06 13.32
N GLY A 98 -4.04 -21.22 13.12
CA GLY A 98 -4.61 -22.32 12.31
C GLY A 98 -4.43 -22.19 10.80
N LYS A 99 -3.70 -21.18 10.30
CA LYS A 99 -3.37 -21.03 8.88
C LYS A 99 -2.02 -21.70 8.55
N SER A 100 -1.85 -22.15 7.31
CA SER A 100 -0.60 -22.74 6.84
C SER A 100 0.50 -21.68 6.73
N ALA A 101 1.78 -22.08 6.84
CA ALA A 101 2.91 -21.16 6.69
C ALA A 101 2.91 -20.44 5.34
N GLU A 102 2.45 -21.13 4.29
CA GLU A 102 2.34 -20.57 2.95
C GLU A 102 1.25 -19.51 2.82
N TYR A 103 0.10 -19.70 3.49
CA TYR A 103 -0.93 -18.66 3.58
C TYR A 103 -0.37 -17.41 4.27
N VAL A 104 0.37 -17.61 5.37
CA VAL A 104 0.94 -16.51 6.16
C VAL A 104 1.95 -15.69 5.35
N ASP A 105 2.82 -16.33 4.58
CA ASP A 105 3.83 -15.64 3.78
C ASP A 105 3.21 -14.83 2.61
N ALA A 106 2.28 -15.46 1.88
CA ALA A 106 1.52 -14.79 0.82
C ALA A 106 0.67 -13.63 1.36
N TYR A 107 0.10 -13.79 2.56
CA TYR A 107 -0.66 -12.74 3.22
C TYR A 107 0.25 -11.56 3.64
N ILE A 108 1.37 -11.83 4.34
CA ILE A 108 2.24 -10.79 4.89
C ILE A 108 2.85 -9.93 3.77
N SER A 109 3.33 -10.57 2.70
CA SER A 109 3.94 -9.88 1.56
C SER A 109 2.94 -8.95 0.87
N THR A 110 1.73 -9.46 0.59
CA THR A 110 0.64 -8.70 -0.03
C THR A 110 0.16 -7.57 0.87
N TYR A 111 -0.04 -7.85 2.16
CA TYR A 111 -0.50 -6.87 3.15
C TYR A 111 0.49 -5.69 3.23
N LYS A 112 1.78 -5.96 3.37
CA LYS A 112 2.83 -4.92 3.45
C LYS A 112 2.86 -4.03 2.21
N SER A 113 2.79 -4.63 1.02
CA SER A 113 2.77 -3.91 -0.25
C SER A 113 1.53 -3.01 -0.39
N LYS A 114 0.34 -3.55 -0.09
CA LYS A 114 -0.91 -2.80 -0.23
C LYS A 114 -1.01 -1.66 0.80
N ARG A 115 -0.56 -1.90 2.03
CA ARG A 115 -0.50 -0.88 3.07
C ARG A 115 0.35 0.32 2.66
N GLY A 116 1.56 0.07 2.15
CA GLY A 116 2.49 1.13 1.72
C GLY A 116 1.92 1.97 0.57
N SER A 117 1.36 1.31 -0.44
CA SER A 117 0.75 2.02 -1.59
C SER A 117 -0.46 2.87 -1.20
N VAL A 118 -1.36 2.35 -0.34
CA VAL A 118 -2.51 3.13 0.16
C VAL A 118 -2.04 4.33 0.98
N GLN A 119 -1.09 4.15 1.90
CA GLN A 119 -0.54 5.26 2.68
C GLN A 119 0.09 6.34 1.79
N ALA A 120 0.89 5.94 0.79
CA ALA A 120 1.50 6.86 -0.15
C ALA A 120 0.47 7.62 -1.00
N GLN A 121 -0.61 6.95 -1.44
CA GLN A 121 -1.66 7.58 -2.22
C GLN A 121 -2.45 8.62 -1.41
N TRP A 122 -2.82 8.32 -0.16
CA TRP A 122 -3.55 9.28 0.68
C TRP A 122 -2.65 10.42 1.19
N ALA A 123 -1.38 10.15 1.47
CA ALA A 123 -0.41 11.18 1.85
C ALA A 123 -0.11 12.15 0.68
N SER A 124 0.05 11.62 -0.53
CA SER A 124 0.25 12.45 -1.73
C SER A 124 -0.98 13.27 -2.09
N ALA A 125 -2.20 12.72 -1.93
CA ALA A 125 -3.45 13.47 -2.09
C ALA A 125 -3.54 14.65 -1.11
N GLY A 126 -3.15 14.46 0.16
CA GLY A 126 -3.09 15.52 1.16
C GLY A 126 -2.13 16.65 0.79
N CYS A 127 -0.94 16.31 0.29
CA CYS A 127 0.06 17.27 -0.17
C CYS A 127 -0.44 18.11 -1.37
N LEU A 128 -0.99 17.45 -2.40
CA LEU A 128 -1.52 18.13 -3.58
C LEU A 128 -2.68 19.08 -3.23
N SER A 129 -3.60 18.64 -2.36
CA SER A 129 -4.75 19.46 -1.97
C SER A 129 -4.34 20.76 -1.27
N THR A 130 -3.29 20.71 -0.44
CA THR A 130 -2.79 21.88 0.28
C THR A 130 -2.07 22.84 -0.67
N GLY A 131 -1.29 22.33 -1.62
CA GLY A 131 -0.62 23.15 -2.63
C GLY A 131 -1.60 24.00 -3.46
N VAL A 132 -2.76 23.44 -3.82
CA VAL A 132 -3.80 24.16 -4.57
C VAL A 132 -4.43 25.26 -3.72
N ILE A 133 -4.80 24.97 -2.46
CA ILE A 133 -5.44 25.96 -1.58
C ILE A 133 -4.49 27.14 -1.30
N THR A 134 -3.22 26.85 -0.99
CA THR A 134 -2.21 27.90 -0.73
C THR A 134 -1.90 28.70 -1.99
N GLY A 135 -1.80 28.06 -3.16
CA GLY A 135 -1.59 28.74 -4.43
C GLY A 135 -2.68 29.77 -4.76
N VAL A 136 -3.95 29.40 -4.54
CA VAL A 136 -5.08 30.32 -4.71
C VAL A 136 -5.03 31.49 -3.72
N ALA A 137 -4.69 31.24 -2.45
CA ALA A 137 -4.59 32.28 -1.45
C ALA A 137 -3.50 33.31 -1.76
N ILE A 138 -2.31 32.85 -2.17
CA ILE A 138 -1.20 33.75 -2.57
C ILE A 138 -1.57 34.55 -3.82
N PHE A 139 -2.20 33.92 -4.81
CA PHE A 139 -2.65 34.62 -6.01
C PHE A 139 -3.70 35.68 -5.70
N ALA A 140 -4.67 35.37 -4.84
CA ALA A 140 -5.69 36.32 -4.41
C ALA A 140 -5.10 37.52 -3.64
N VAL A 141 -4.13 37.28 -2.76
CA VAL A 141 -3.43 38.35 -2.03
C VAL A 141 -2.56 39.18 -2.99
N GLY A 142 -1.84 38.54 -3.92
CA GLY A 142 -1.04 39.23 -4.93
C GLY A 142 -1.86 40.12 -5.86
N VAL A 143 -3.03 39.64 -6.29
CA VAL A 143 -3.99 40.43 -7.10
C VAL A 143 -4.57 41.59 -6.28
N GLY A 144 -4.91 41.37 -5.01
CA GLY A 144 -5.39 42.44 -4.13
C GLY A 144 -4.36 43.56 -3.92
N ILE A 145 -3.09 43.20 -3.72
CA ILE A 145 -1.99 44.17 -3.60
C ILE A 145 -1.74 44.89 -4.92
N GLY A 146 -1.82 44.19 -6.06
CA GLY A 146 -1.66 44.78 -7.39
C GLY A 146 -2.72 45.83 -7.71
N ILE A 147 -3.99 45.57 -7.37
CA ILE A 147 -5.10 46.53 -7.59
C ILE A 147 -4.98 47.73 -6.63
N GLY A 148 -4.59 47.51 -5.37
CA GLY A 148 -4.36 48.60 -4.42
C GLY A 148 -3.18 49.50 -4.78
N ALA A 149 -2.11 48.94 -5.34
CA ALA A 149 -0.95 49.70 -5.80
C ALA A 149 -1.24 50.53 -7.06
N VAL A 150 -2.09 50.05 -7.95
CA VAL A 150 -2.55 50.81 -9.14
C VAL A 150 -3.47 51.96 -8.72
N ALA A 151 -4.39 51.74 -7.76
CA ALA A 151 -5.27 52.79 -7.26
C ALA A 151 -4.51 53.92 -6.51
N ALA A 152 -3.37 53.61 -5.89
CA ALA A 152 -2.54 54.61 -5.19
C ALA A 152 -1.60 55.43 -6.12
N LEU A 153 -1.55 55.12 -7.42
CA LEU A 153 -0.81 55.89 -8.43
C LEU A 153 -1.70 56.86 -9.23
N GLU A 154 -3.02 56.81 -9.04
CA GLU A 154 -4.01 57.66 -9.69
C GLU A 154 -4.52 58.82 -8.79
N GLU A 155 -4.05 58.92 -7.54
CA GLU A 155 -4.17 60.12 -6.67
C GLU A 155 -2.90 60.98 -6.69
#